data_AF-M0E0P8-F1
#
_entry.id   AF-M0E0P8-F1
#
_cell.length_a   1.000
_cell.length_b   1.000
_cell.length_c   1.000
_cell.angle_alpha   90.00
_cell.angle_beta   90.00
_cell.angle_gamma   90.00
#
_symmetry.space_group_name_H-M   'P 1'
#
loop_
_entity.id
_entity.type
_entity.pdbx_description
1 polymer ?
#
loop_
_entity_poly.entity_id
_entity_poly.type
_entity_poly.pdbx_seq_one_letter_code
_entity_poly.pdbx_strand_id
1 'polypeptide(L)'
;MTSPNVLPSADKALSTDAYFRLYQGALQIENRETRLVACTVILLAGRLGLRLQEIQHLREEWIDWRRGEIHIPAYDPCGCKRCWITAFDTWGRRGLKELQEHGEWESGASWKDLLVADREEVVQLSDYCTVKNLEEILYTERWQPKYDRSARVIPFGWSERITACLIAFFDNHDYIDYQQYPINRLIRRAAENADGLDSGAISAHPLRATGLTFWANIVTDPKTMRDLAGWQDIETAVQYLRVSGRLTTHKVYNLMGKADEAPPVVPTEPEYCFPIVSNPAPFNNEPFTPLTPDGVYCDEDVRIARYHEQRDNTIPLLHPRAGNVPHGRTGFPDEDQLSYDPSQHDLPGHLSRDSDRVSVEDGQPVTVATTLAELEDVHRIDPSERADPGEYRAMNVNSQLFDYHDEDRDSDMIPAATLGGAAALGVGQLGARLDREWSEYWLAGNGASPTAERIATGTVVYTLLVVLPLSLNLSLLFG
;
A
#
# COMPACT_ATOMS: atom_id res chain seq x y z
N MET A 1 7.52 14.09 -22.01
CA MET A 1 6.31 14.78 -22.47
C MET A 1 5.29 13.75 -22.90
N THR A 2 4.30 13.47 -22.06
CA THR A 2 3.21 12.51 -22.32
C THR A 2 2.19 13.12 -23.28
N SER A 3 1.69 12.31 -24.21
CA SER A 3 0.80 12.73 -25.30
C SER A 3 -0.49 13.39 -24.76
N PRO A 4 -0.86 14.61 -25.21
CA PRO A 4 -1.94 15.42 -24.63
C PRO A 4 -3.38 14.91 -24.85
N ASN A 5 -3.55 13.76 -25.52
CA ASN A 5 -4.86 13.23 -25.92
C ASN A 5 -5.24 11.88 -25.29
N VAL A 6 -4.49 11.38 -24.31
CA VAL A 6 -4.93 10.19 -23.55
C VAL A 6 -5.92 10.66 -22.49
N LEU A 7 -7.22 10.39 -22.72
CA LEU A 7 -8.27 10.58 -21.71
C LEU A 7 -7.78 10.01 -20.36
N PRO A 8 -7.87 10.77 -19.25
CA PRO A 8 -7.51 10.26 -17.93
C PRO A 8 -8.17 8.90 -17.70
N SER A 9 -7.45 7.95 -17.11
CA SER A 9 -8.02 6.65 -16.75
C SER A 9 -9.31 6.80 -15.92
N ALA A 10 -9.46 7.92 -15.19
CA ALA A 10 -10.66 8.31 -14.46
C ALA A 10 -11.93 8.39 -15.31
N ASP A 11 -11.84 8.74 -16.61
CA ASP A 11 -13.01 8.86 -17.49
C ASP A 11 -13.65 7.50 -17.82
N LYS A 12 -12.91 6.40 -17.57
CA LYS A 12 -13.40 5.03 -17.71
C LYS A 12 -13.94 4.46 -16.40
N ALA A 13 -13.93 5.23 -15.32
CA ALA A 13 -14.47 4.81 -14.03
C ALA A 13 -15.98 4.64 -14.13
N LEU A 14 -16.50 3.61 -13.46
CA LEU A 14 -17.93 3.42 -13.30
C LEU A 14 -18.49 4.44 -12.29
N SER A 15 -19.71 4.88 -12.51
CA SER A 15 -20.47 5.58 -11.47
C SER A 15 -20.72 4.64 -10.27
N THR A 16 -21.08 5.19 -9.11
CA THR A 16 -21.47 4.38 -7.94
C THR A 16 -22.57 3.38 -8.28
N ASP A 17 -23.61 3.83 -8.99
CA ASP A 17 -24.74 2.99 -9.40
C ASP A 17 -24.31 1.90 -10.39
N ALA A 18 -23.49 2.24 -11.39
CA ALA A 18 -22.97 1.26 -12.34
C ALA A 18 -22.09 0.20 -11.63
N TYR A 19 -21.27 0.60 -10.67
CA TYR A 19 -20.50 -0.35 -9.85
C TYR A 19 -21.39 -1.22 -8.96
N PHE A 20 -22.43 -0.64 -8.35
CA PHE A 20 -23.41 -1.38 -7.56
C PHE A 20 -24.09 -2.46 -8.41
N ARG A 21 -24.59 -2.10 -9.60
CA ARG A 21 -25.17 -3.05 -10.56
C ARG A 21 -24.18 -4.12 -11.01
N LEU A 22 -22.91 -3.76 -11.26
CA LEU A 22 -21.86 -4.74 -11.60
C LEU A 22 -21.67 -5.77 -10.48
N TYR A 23 -21.64 -5.30 -9.22
CA TYR A 23 -21.52 -6.19 -8.07
C TYR A 23 -22.74 -7.11 -7.95
N GLN A 24 -23.97 -6.57 -8.07
CA GLN A 24 -25.19 -7.39 -8.11
C GLN A 24 -25.20 -8.42 -9.24
N GLY A 25 -24.68 -8.07 -10.41
CA GLY A 25 -24.54 -9.00 -11.54
C GLY A 25 -23.53 -10.12 -11.26
N ALA A 26 -22.46 -9.85 -10.52
CA ALA A 26 -21.55 -10.88 -10.03
C ALA A 26 -22.26 -11.87 -9.09
N LEU A 27 -23.19 -11.39 -8.26
CA LEU A 27 -23.99 -12.23 -7.38
C LEU A 27 -24.92 -13.20 -8.12
N GLN A 28 -25.22 -12.94 -9.39
CA GLN A 28 -26.01 -13.84 -10.25
C GLN A 28 -25.18 -14.95 -10.91
N ILE A 29 -23.87 -14.99 -10.72
CA ILE A 29 -23.04 -16.11 -11.19
C ILE A 29 -23.43 -17.36 -10.41
N GLU A 30 -23.94 -18.39 -11.08
CA GLU A 30 -24.51 -19.60 -10.45
C GLU A 30 -23.52 -20.36 -9.56
N ASN A 31 -22.33 -20.68 -10.10
CA ASN A 31 -21.30 -21.41 -9.38
C ASN A 31 -20.73 -20.55 -8.24
N ARG A 32 -20.83 -21.06 -7.00
CA ARG A 32 -20.47 -20.33 -5.77
C ARG A 32 -19.00 -19.92 -5.71
N GLU A 33 -18.07 -20.80 -6.07
CA GLU A 33 -16.63 -20.50 -6.08
C GLU A 33 -16.30 -19.44 -7.13
N THR A 34 -16.82 -19.59 -8.35
CA THR A 34 -16.66 -18.61 -9.43
C THR A 34 -17.23 -17.25 -9.01
N ARG A 35 -18.35 -17.24 -8.30
CA ARG A 35 -18.98 -16.04 -7.74
C ARG A 35 -18.09 -15.40 -6.66
N LEU A 36 -17.52 -16.18 -5.75
CA LEU A 36 -16.57 -15.71 -4.73
C LEU A 36 -15.36 -15.03 -5.37
N VAL A 37 -14.75 -15.67 -6.37
CA VAL A 37 -13.61 -15.10 -7.10
C VAL A 37 -14.00 -13.82 -7.83
N ALA A 38 -15.16 -13.79 -8.50
CA ALA A 38 -15.65 -12.59 -9.18
C ALA A 38 -15.87 -11.43 -8.20
N CYS A 39 -16.53 -11.68 -7.05
CA CYS A 39 -16.73 -10.69 -6.00
C CYS A 39 -15.40 -10.16 -5.45
N THR A 40 -14.45 -11.07 -5.18
CA THR A 40 -13.11 -10.74 -4.71
C THR A 40 -12.39 -9.81 -5.69
N VAL A 41 -12.31 -10.18 -6.96
CA VAL A 41 -11.70 -9.33 -8.00
C VAL A 41 -12.39 -7.98 -8.10
N ILE A 42 -13.73 -7.94 -8.04
CA ILE A 42 -14.49 -6.70 -8.17
C ILE A 42 -14.28 -5.76 -6.99
N LEU A 43 -14.22 -6.28 -5.76
CA LEU A 43 -13.95 -5.49 -4.56
C LEU A 43 -12.50 -5.00 -4.53
N LEU A 44 -11.53 -5.89 -4.76
CA LEU A 44 -10.11 -5.53 -4.70
C LEU A 44 -9.69 -4.54 -5.80
N ALA A 45 -10.15 -4.74 -7.04
CA ALA A 45 -9.89 -3.76 -8.10
C ALA A 45 -10.73 -2.50 -7.93
N GLY A 46 -12.02 -2.65 -7.64
CA GLY A 46 -13.00 -1.57 -7.70
C GLY A 46 -13.13 -0.71 -6.46
N ARG A 47 -12.55 -1.12 -5.33
CA ARG A 47 -12.63 -0.38 -4.05
C ARG A 47 -11.27 -0.20 -3.39
N LEU A 48 -10.41 -1.20 -3.45
CA LEU A 48 -9.02 -1.03 -3.02
C LEU A 48 -8.13 -0.48 -4.14
N GLY A 49 -8.61 -0.47 -5.39
CA GLY A 49 -7.86 0.06 -6.51
C GLY A 49 -6.68 -0.81 -6.90
N LEU A 50 -6.62 -2.10 -6.53
CA LEU A 50 -5.47 -2.97 -6.83
C LEU A 50 -5.32 -3.21 -8.35
N ARG A 51 -4.07 -3.39 -8.81
CA ARG A 51 -3.78 -3.83 -10.19
C ARG A 51 -4.18 -5.29 -10.31
N LEU A 52 -4.59 -5.69 -11.52
CA LEU A 52 -4.88 -7.10 -11.79
C LEU A 52 -3.70 -8.03 -11.42
N GLN A 53 -2.46 -7.60 -11.67
CA GLN A 53 -1.31 -8.41 -11.29
C GLN A 53 -1.11 -8.49 -9.78
N GLU A 54 -1.41 -7.43 -9.03
CA GLU A 54 -1.37 -7.46 -7.56
C GLU A 54 -2.42 -8.45 -7.04
N ILE A 55 -3.64 -8.43 -7.60
CA ILE A 55 -4.73 -9.36 -7.26
C ILE A 55 -4.37 -10.82 -7.59
N GLN A 56 -3.68 -11.08 -8.71
CA GLN A 56 -3.29 -12.44 -9.12
C GLN A 56 -2.20 -13.08 -8.25
N HIS A 57 -1.38 -12.27 -7.59
CA HIS A 57 -0.28 -12.73 -6.73
C HIS A 57 -0.61 -12.57 -5.24
N LEU A 58 -1.75 -11.96 -4.91
CA LEU A 58 -2.20 -11.84 -3.54
C LEU A 58 -2.35 -13.23 -2.93
N ARG A 59 -1.64 -13.42 -1.82
CA ARG A 59 -1.69 -14.56 -0.91
C ARG A 59 -1.92 -14.05 0.51
N GLU A 60 -2.39 -14.90 1.42
CA GLU A 60 -2.82 -14.46 2.74
C GLU A 60 -1.68 -13.84 3.56
N GLU A 61 -0.45 -14.28 3.33
CA GLU A 61 0.77 -13.81 3.99
C GLU A 61 1.14 -12.35 3.66
N TRP A 62 0.45 -11.74 2.68
CA TRP A 62 0.52 -10.30 2.42
C TRP A 62 -0.39 -9.50 3.37
N ILE A 63 -1.25 -10.14 4.14
CA ILE A 63 -2.31 -9.50 4.93
C ILE A 63 -1.92 -9.40 6.39
N ASP A 64 -1.80 -8.17 6.86
CA ASP A 64 -1.80 -7.88 8.29
C ASP A 64 -3.25 -7.79 8.75
N TRP A 65 -3.79 -8.91 9.24
CA TRP A 65 -5.16 -8.98 9.73
C TRP A 65 -5.38 -8.03 10.90
N ARG A 66 -4.46 -8.00 11.86
CA ARG A 66 -4.55 -7.14 13.05
C ARG A 66 -4.77 -5.68 12.68
N ARG A 67 -4.07 -5.18 11.66
CA ARG A 67 -4.19 -3.79 11.19
C ARG A 67 -5.25 -3.59 10.11
N GLY A 68 -5.76 -4.67 9.52
CA GLY A 68 -6.63 -4.61 8.36
C GLY A 68 -5.91 -3.97 7.16
N GLU A 69 -4.67 -4.37 6.92
CA GLU A 69 -3.78 -3.85 5.87
C GLU A 69 -3.34 -4.97 4.91
N ILE A 70 -3.36 -4.72 3.60
CA ILE A 70 -2.68 -5.56 2.60
C ILE A 70 -1.33 -4.91 2.30
N HIS A 71 -0.24 -5.66 2.46
CA HIS A 71 1.11 -5.25 2.14
C HIS A 71 1.52 -5.85 0.80
N ILE A 72 1.59 -4.99 -0.22
CA ILE A 72 2.12 -5.38 -1.53
C ILE A 72 3.65 -5.38 -1.40
N PRO A 73 4.31 -6.54 -1.51
CA PRO A 73 5.75 -6.63 -1.31
C PRO A 73 6.51 -6.02 -2.50
N ALA A 74 7.79 -5.74 -2.28
CA ALA A 74 8.68 -5.34 -3.37
C ALA A 74 8.98 -6.51 -4.31
N TYR A 75 8.97 -7.73 -3.80
CA TYR A 75 9.20 -8.96 -4.55
C TYR A 75 8.45 -10.13 -3.91
N ASP A 76 7.88 -11.01 -4.73
CA ASP A 76 7.26 -12.26 -4.26
C ASP A 76 7.57 -13.40 -5.26
N PRO A 77 8.21 -14.50 -4.82
CA PRO A 77 8.75 -15.51 -5.71
C PRO A 77 7.64 -16.32 -6.39
N CYS A 78 7.41 -16.10 -7.69
CA CYS A 78 6.28 -16.71 -8.39
C CYS A 78 6.62 -17.18 -9.81
N GLY A 79 6.33 -18.46 -10.10
CA GLY A 79 6.52 -19.12 -11.40
C GLY A 79 5.28 -19.13 -12.31
N CYS A 80 4.32 -18.22 -12.14
CA CYS A 80 3.11 -18.22 -12.97
C CYS A 80 3.44 -17.94 -14.45
N LYS A 81 2.53 -18.33 -15.36
CA LYS A 81 2.67 -18.08 -16.80
C LYS A 81 2.95 -16.61 -17.14
N ARG A 82 2.40 -15.68 -16.36
CA ARG A 82 2.64 -14.26 -16.53
C ARG A 82 4.04 -13.84 -16.09
N CYS A 83 4.55 -14.37 -14.99
CA CYS A 83 5.94 -14.16 -14.55
C CYS A 83 6.91 -14.64 -15.62
N TRP A 84 6.68 -15.83 -16.18
CA TRP A 84 7.45 -16.36 -17.30
C TRP A 84 7.41 -15.48 -18.55
N ILE A 85 6.22 -15.07 -18.98
CA ILE A 85 6.09 -14.17 -20.16
C ILE A 85 6.79 -12.83 -19.90
N THR A 86 6.70 -12.31 -18.68
CA THR A 86 7.35 -11.04 -18.32
C THR A 86 8.87 -11.17 -18.23
N ALA A 87 9.36 -12.31 -17.74
CA ALA A 87 10.78 -12.66 -17.74
C ALA A 87 11.29 -12.75 -19.19
N PHE A 88 10.59 -13.49 -20.05
CA PHE A 88 10.89 -13.62 -21.47
C PHE A 88 10.92 -12.26 -22.20
N ASP A 89 9.92 -11.41 -21.98
CA ASP A 89 9.88 -10.08 -22.57
C ASP A 89 10.99 -9.16 -22.04
N THR A 90 11.52 -9.41 -20.84
CA THR A 90 12.66 -8.68 -20.28
C THR A 90 13.97 -9.19 -20.88
N TRP A 91 14.11 -10.50 -20.95
CA TRP A 91 15.22 -11.22 -21.57
C TRP A 91 15.43 -10.79 -23.02
N GLY A 92 14.38 -10.86 -23.86
CA GLY A 92 14.45 -10.43 -25.26
C GLY A 92 14.69 -8.93 -25.43
N ARG A 93 14.18 -8.07 -24.53
CA ARG A 93 14.49 -6.63 -24.55
C ARG A 93 15.97 -6.34 -24.27
N ARG A 94 16.57 -7.09 -23.34
CA ARG A 94 17.99 -6.94 -22.99
C ARG A 94 18.88 -7.45 -24.12
N GLY A 95 18.53 -8.58 -24.74
CA GLY A 95 19.23 -9.06 -25.92
C GLY A 95 19.10 -8.15 -27.14
N LEU A 96 17.91 -7.61 -27.41
CA LEU A 96 17.74 -6.59 -28.46
C LEU A 96 18.62 -5.35 -28.21
N LYS A 97 18.70 -4.91 -26.95
CA LYS A 97 19.52 -3.75 -26.56
C LYS A 97 21.01 -4.03 -26.77
N GLU A 98 21.48 -5.22 -26.44
CA GLU A 98 22.86 -5.66 -26.72
C GLU A 98 23.17 -5.59 -28.22
N LEU A 99 22.34 -6.19 -29.07
CA LEU A 99 22.55 -6.16 -30.53
C LEU A 99 22.52 -4.74 -31.10
N GLN A 100 21.65 -3.87 -30.58
CA GLN A 100 21.64 -2.45 -30.94
C GLN A 100 22.93 -1.72 -30.53
N GLU A 101 23.49 -2.05 -29.36
CA GLU A 101 24.75 -1.49 -28.87
C GLU A 101 25.96 -1.98 -29.70
N HIS A 102 25.90 -3.21 -30.24
CA HIS A 102 26.90 -3.75 -31.17
C HIS A 102 26.72 -3.27 -32.63
N GLY A 103 25.61 -2.59 -32.94
CA GLY A 103 25.29 -2.17 -34.31
C GLY A 103 24.81 -3.30 -35.23
N GLU A 104 24.41 -4.43 -34.64
CA GLU A 104 23.89 -5.62 -35.31
C GLU A 104 22.36 -5.58 -35.46
N TRP A 105 21.73 -4.57 -34.87
CA TRP A 105 20.30 -4.31 -35.01
C TRP A 105 19.99 -2.82 -35.14
N GLU A 106 18.87 -2.48 -35.78
CA GLU A 106 18.43 -1.09 -35.95
C GLU A 106 18.21 -0.37 -34.60
N SER A 107 18.88 0.77 -34.45
CA SER A 107 18.74 1.64 -33.27
C SER A 107 17.31 2.15 -33.13
N GLY A 108 16.69 1.95 -31.97
CA GLY A 108 15.34 2.44 -31.68
C GLY A 108 14.21 1.44 -31.98
N ALA A 109 14.52 0.27 -32.55
CA ALA A 109 13.58 -0.85 -32.60
C ALA A 109 13.13 -1.24 -31.18
N SER A 110 11.86 -1.62 -31.05
CA SER A 110 11.23 -1.97 -29.78
C SER A 110 10.79 -3.43 -29.81
N TRP A 111 11.24 -4.21 -28.82
CA TRP A 111 10.89 -5.64 -28.68
C TRP A 111 9.39 -5.94 -28.82
N LYS A 112 8.55 -5.02 -28.31
CA LYS A 112 7.09 -5.18 -28.34
C LYS A 112 6.51 -5.08 -29.75
N ASP A 113 7.19 -4.34 -30.62
CA ASP A 113 6.74 -4.03 -31.97
C ASP A 113 7.38 -4.96 -33.02
N LEU A 114 8.42 -5.73 -32.63
CA LEU A 114 9.02 -6.77 -33.45
C LEU A 114 8.02 -7.87 -33.83
N LEU A 115 8.13 -8.35 -35.06
CA LEU A 115 7.43 -9.55 -35.51
C LEU A 115 7.98 -10.79 -34.79
N VAL A 116 7.23 -11.89 -34.88
CA VAL A 116 7.63 -13.15 -34.25
C VAL A 116 8.98 -13.65 -34.78
N ALA A 117 9.20 -13.61 -36.09
CA ALA A 117 10.47 -14.03 -36.70
C ALA A 117 11.65 -13.15 -36.24
N ASP A 118 11.47 -11.83 -36.18
CA ASP A 118 12.50 -10.90 -35.71
C ASP A 118 12.87 -11.17 -34.24
N ARG A 119 11.90 -11.55 -33.41
CA ARG A 119 12.18 -11.94 -32.01
C ARG A 119 12.99 -13.22 -31.93
N GLU A 120 12.72 -14.20 -32.79
CA GLU A 120 13.52 -15.43 -32.86
C GLU A 120 14.96 -15.12 -33.29
N GLU A 121 15.13 -14.25 -34.28
CA GLU A 121 16.45 -13.81 -34.75
C GLU A 121 17.23 -13.11 -33.64
N VAL A 122 16.61 -12.16 -32.93
CA VAL A 122 17.24 -11.51 -31.76
C VAL A 122 17.68 -12.54 -30.71
N VAL A 123 16.82 -13.51 -30.40
CA VAL A 123 17.11 -14.56 -29.43
C VAL A 123 18.27 -15.46 -29.87
N GLN A 124 18.38 -15.73 -31.17
CA GLN A 124 19.45 -16.56 -31.73
C GLN A 124 20.79 -15.83 -31.84
N LEU A 125 20.76 -14.53 -32.13
CA LEU A 125 21.97 -13.73 -32.35
C LEU A 125 22.57 -13.15 -31.06
N SER A 126 21.73 -12.82 -30.07
CA SER A 126 22.19 -12.17 -28.84
C SER A 126 22.89 -13.16 -27.89
N ASP A 127 24.12 -12.83 -27.49
CA ASP A 127 24.87 -13.55 -26.46
C ASP A 127 24.21 -13.43 -25.07
N TYR A 128 23.42 -12.37 -24.83
CA TYR A 128 22.61 -12.22 -23.62
C TYR A 128 21.44 -13.22 -23.57
N CYS A 129 20.90 -13.64 -24.70
CA CYS A 129 19.70 -14.50 -24.76
C CYS A 129 20.02 -15.98 -24.43
N THR A 130 20.60 -16.25 -23.26
CA THR A 130 20.82 -17.61 -22.75
C THR A 130 19.72 -18.05 -21.79
N VAL A 131 19.52 -19.37 -21.66
CA VAL A 131 18.57 -19.96 -20.68
C VAL A 131 18.89 -19.50 -19.26
N LYS A 132 20.18 -19.48 -18.88
CA LYS A 132 20.63 -19.02 -17.57
C LYS A 132 20.18 -17.58 -17.27
N ASN A 133 20.30 -16.67 -18.24
CA ASN A 133 19.88 -15.29 -18.05
C ASN A 133 18.35 -15.15 -17.96
N LEU A 134 17.59 -16.04 -18.61
CA LEU A 134 16.13 -16.10 -18.46
C LEU A 134 15.73 -16.61 -17.05
N GLU A 135 16.39 -17.66 -16.58
CA GLU A 135 16.22 -18.18 -15.21
C GLU A 135 16.55 -17.12 -14.17
N GLU A 136 17.69 -16.43 -14.32
CA GLU A 136 18.09 -15.34 -13.42
C GLU A 136 17.01 -14.26 -13.35
N ILE A 137 16.45 -13.83 -14.49
CA ILE A 137 15.37 -12.85 -14.51
C ILE A 137 14.11 -13.38 -13.80
N LEU A 138 13.73 -14.65 -14.02
CA LEU A 138 12.57 -15.21 -13.34
C LEU A 138 12.79 -15.29 -11.84
N TYR A 139 13.88 -15.92 -11.42
CA TYR A 139 14.10 -16.30 -10.03
C TYR A 139 14.48 -15.12 -9.15
N THR A 140 15.07 -14.06 -9.71
CA THR A 140 15.47 -12.87 -8.94
C THR A 140 14.55 -11.67 -9.17
N GLU A 141 13.92 -11.51 -10.35
CA GLU A 141 13.15 -10.28 -10.66
C GLU A 141 11.63 -10.49 -10.74
N ARG A 142 11.12 -11.73 -10.61
CA ARG A 142 9.68 -12.02 -10.77
C ARG A 142 9.10 -12.83 -9.59
N TRP A 143 7.96 -12.42 -9.03
CA TRP A 143 7.13 -11.26 -9.35
C TRP A 143 7.60 -9.99 -8.62
N GLN A 144 7.46 -8.83 -9.25
CA GLN A 144 7.65 -7.51 -8.63
C GLN A 144 6.50 -6.59 -9.06
N PRO A 145 6.10 -5.62 -8.22
CA PRO A 145 5.07 -4.68 -8.62
C PRO A 145 5.58 -3.78 -9.74
N LYS A 146 4.67 -3.12 -10.47
CA LYS A 146 5.00 -2.39 -11.71
C LYS A 146 6.15 -1.37 -11.53
N TYR A 147 6.22 -0.77 -10.35
CA TYR A 147 7.26 0.17 -9.98
C TYR A 147 7.62 -0.02 -8.51
N ASP A 148 8.82 0.37 -8.08
CA ASP A 148 9.26 0.19 -6.68
C ASP A 148 8.29 0.81 -5.66
N ARG A 149 7.78 2.02 -5.95
CA ARG A 149 6.75 2.69 -5.12
C ARG A 149 5.39 1.98 -5.10
N SER A 150 5.19 0.96 -5.93
CA SER A 150 3.98 0.14 -5.89
C SER A 150 4.07 -0.95 -4.83
N ALA A 151 5.25 -1.23 -4.26
CA ALA A 151 5.37 -1.88 -2.96
C ALA A 151 4.83 -0.92 -1.91
N ARG A 152 3.71 -1.28 -1.28
CA ARG A 152 2.91 -0.34 -0.49
C ARG A 152 1.90 -1.06 0.40
N VAL A 153 1.35 -0.28 1.33
CA VAL A 153 0.26 -0.69 2.21
C VAL A 153 -1.07 -0.23 1.62
N ILE A 154 -2.07 -1.11 1.65
CA ILE A 154 -3.45 -0.84 1.22
C ILE A 154 -4.39 -1.16 2.38
N PRO A 155 -5.00 -0.15 3.02
CA PRO A 155 -5.93 -0.39 4.11
C PRO A 155 -7.26 -0.94 3.59
N PHE A 156 -7.78 -1.98 4.25
CA PHE A 156 -9.08 -2.60 3.96
C PHE A 156 -9.98 -2.75 5.19
N GLY A 157 -9.41 -2.71 6.41
CA GLY A 157 -10.14 -2.97 7.67
C GLY A 157 -11.29 -2.01 7.98
N TRP A 158 -11.44 -0.95 7.19
CA TRP A 158 -12.56 -0.01 7.22
C TRP A 158 -13.86 -0.55 6.59
N SER A 159 -13.83 -1.74 5.96
CA SER A 159 -15.01 -2.36 5.34
C SER A 159 -15.20 -3.79 5.83
N GLU A 160 -16.34 -4.05 6.46
CA GLU A 160 -16.74 -5.39 6.92
C GLU A 160 -16.92 -6.33 5.75
N ARG A 161 -17.40 -5.81 4.60
CA ARG A 161 -17.58 -6.61 3.39
C ARG A 161 -16.27 -7.06 2.78
N ILE A 162 -15.28 -6.18 2.71
CA ILE A 162 -13.95 -6.55 2.19
C ILE A 162 -13.27 -7.52 3.15
N THR A 163 -13.40 -7.31 4.46
CA THR A 163 -12.91 -8.24 5.49
C THR A 163 -13.52 -9.64 5.31
N ALA A 164 -14.86 -9.74 5.26
CA ALA A 164 -15.55 -11.01 5.07
C ALA A 164 -15.21 -11.67 3.72
N CYS A 165 -15.02 -10.88 2.67
CA CYS A 165 -14.62 -11.37 1.35
C CYS A 165 -13.22 -11.98 1.36
N LEU A 166 -12.25 -11.32 2.01
CA LEU A 166 -10.88 -11.82 2.10
C LEU A 166 -10.81 -13.10 2.94
N ILE A 167 -11.48 -13.13 4.10
CA ILE A 167 -11.54 -14.34 4.95
C ILE A 167 -12.14 -15.50 4.16
N ALA A 168 -13.33 -15.31 3.59
CA ALA A 168 -13.99 -16.37 2.82
C ALA A 168 -13.17 -16.80 1.60
N PHE A 169 -12.42 -15.89 0.97
CA PHE A 169 -11.52 -16.24 -0.12
C PHE A 169 -10.39 -17.14 0.36
N PHE A 170 -9.66 -16.74 1.40
CA PHE A 170 -8.50 -17.50 1.89
C PHE A 170 -8.85 -18.78 2.64
N ASP A 171 -10.07 -18.90 3.17
CA ASP A 171 -10.58 -20.18 3.67
C ASP A 171 -10.78 -21.23 2.57
N ASN A 172 -10.85 -20.82 1.29
CA ASN A 172 -11.13 -21.71 0.17
C ASN A 172 -10.06 -21.71 -0.94
N HIS A 173 -9.15 -20.72 -0.93
CA HIS A 173 -8.19 -20.49 -1.99
C HIS A 173 -6.90 -19.86 -1.44
N ASP A 174 -5.74 -20.42 -1.77
CA ASP A 174 -4.45 -19.80 -1.42
C ASP A 174 -4.15 -18.55 -2.25
N TYR A 175 -4.67 -18.49 -3.47
CA TYR A 175 -4.46 -17.42 -4.44
C TYR A 175 -5.45 -17.49 -5.61
N ILE A 176 -5.51 -16.45 -6.44
CA ILE A 176 -6.33 -16.45 -7.66
C ILE A 176 -5.64 -17.23 -8.78
N ASP A 177 -6.10 -18.44 -9.05
CA ASP A 177 -5.57 -19.29 -10.12
C ASP A 177 -6.17 -19.03 -11.51
N TYR A 178 -6.45 -17.76 -11.80
CA TYR A 178 -6.95 -17.35 -13.10
C TYR A 178 -5.93 -16.49 -13.83
N GLN A 179 -5.76 -16.78 -15.12
CA GLN A 179 -5.04 -15.89 -16.04
C GLN A 179 -5.85 -14.61 -16.31
N GLN A 180 -5.21 -13.58 -16.87
CA GLN A 180 -5.90 -12.29 -17.14
C GLN A 180 -7.15 -12.43 -18.01
N TYR A 181 -7.10 -13.28 -19.03
CA TYR A 181 -8.23 -13.46 -19.94
C TYR A 181 -9.46 -14.07 -19.23
N PRO A 182 -9.33 -15.19 -18.49
CA PRO A 182 -10.39 -15.68 -17.61
C PRO A 182 -10.90 -14.64 -16.61
N ILE A 183 -10.04 -13.88 -15.92
CA ILE A 183 -10.49 -12.85 -14.97
C ILE A 183 -11.34 -11.79 -15.67
N ASN A 184 -10.90 -11.28 -16.83
CA ASN A 184 -11.71 -10.31 -17.56
C ASN A 184 -13.01 -10.93 -18.08
N ARG A 185 -13.04 -12.22 -18.43
CA ARG A 185 -14.28 -12.92 -18.77
C ARG A 185 -15.23 -13.00 -17.57
N LEU A 186 -14.73 -13.23 -16.35
CA LEU A 186 -15.54 -13.20 -15.13
C LEU A 186 -16.14 -11.82 -14.88
N ILE A 187 -15.35 -10.76 -15.02
CA ILE A 187 -15.83 -9.37 -14.90
C ILE A 187 -16.90 -9.07 -15.94
N ARG A 188 -16.70 -9.52 -17.19
CA ARG A 188 -17.70 -9.36 -18.27
C ARG A 188 -18.98 -10.12 -17.99
N ARG A 189 -18.90 -11.35 -17.48
CA ARG A 189 -20.07 -12.12 -17.09
C ARG A 189 -20.87 -11.43 -15.99
N ALA A 190 -20.19 -10.83 -15.01
CA ALA A 190 -20.85 -10.01 -14.00
C ALA A 190 -21.57 -8.80 -14.63
N ALA A 191 -20.96 -8.16 -15.63
CA ALA A 191 -21.58 -7.05 -16.37
C ALA A 191 -22.77 -7.50 -17.25
N GLU A 192 -22.69 -8.67 -17.90
CA GLU A 192 -23.78 -9.27 -18.69
C GLU A 192 -25.01 -9.59 -17.83
N ASN A 193 -24.79 -9.95 -16.57
CA ASN A 193 -25.83 -10.18 -15.58
C ASN A 193 -26.39 -8.89 -14.96
N ALA A 194 -25.77 -7.74 -15.23
CA ALA A 194 -26.16 -6.46 -14.67
C ALA A 194 -27.01 -5.67 -15.66
N ASP A 195 -28.14 -5.13 -15.20
CA ASP A 195 -28.99 -4.31 -16.06
C ASP A 195 -28.25 -3.04 -16.52
N GLY A 196 -28.33 -2.71 -17.81
CA GLY A 196 -27.83 -1.46 -18.38
C GLY A 196 -26.31 -1.23 -18.32
N LEU A 197 -25.48 -2.26 -18.20
CA LEU A 197 -24.02 -2.16 -18.33
C LEU A 197 -23.52 -2.70 -19.67
N ASP A 198 -22.63 -1.95 -20.33
CA ASP A 198 -21.90 -2.44 -21.50
C ASP A 198 -20.76 -3.36 -21.05
N SER A 199 -20.95 -4.68 -21.19
CA SER A 199 -19.93 -5.67 -20.84
C SER A 199 -18.65 -5.53 -21.68
N GLY A 200 -18.72 -4.95 -22.89
CA GLY A 200 -17.56 -4.68 -23.73
C GLY A 200 -16.64 -3.60 -23.15
N ALA A 201 -17.21 -2.63 -22.43
CA ALA A 201 -16.49 -1.52 -21.82
C ALA A 201 -15.83 -1.85 -20.47
N ILE A 202 -16.18 -2.99 -19.85
CA ILE A 202 -15.72 -3.35 -18.51
C ILE A 202 -14.60 -4.40 -18.56
N SER A 203 -13.53 -4.12 -17.82
CA SER A 203 -12.41 -5.03 -17.59
C SER A 203 -11.68 -4.62 -16.30
N ALA A 204 -10.63 -5.34 -15.91
CA ALA A 204 -9.88 -5.02 -14.70
C ALA A 204 -9.29 -3.60 -14.69
N HIS A 205 -8.94 -3.03 -15.86
CA HIS A 205 -8.35 -1.69 -15.92
C HIS A 205 -9.36 -0.56 -15.64
N PRO A 206 -10.52 -0.46 -16.33
CA PRO A 206 -11.63 0.41 -15.92
C PRO A 206 -12.06 0.21 -14.47
N LEU A 207 -12.08 -1.05 -13.99
CA LEU A 207 -12.46 -1.34 -12.61
C LEU A 207 -11.47 -0.77 -11.59
N ARG A 208 -10.18 -0.88 -11.85
CA ARG A 208 -9.15 -0.19 -11.06
C ARG A 208 -9.35 1.33 -11.08
N ALA A 209 -9.68 1.90 -12.25
CA ALA A 209 -9.97 3.32 -12.34
C ALA A 209 -11.16 3.71 -11.45
N THR A 210 -12.21 2.89 -11.41
CA THR A 210 -13.34 3.06 -10.48
C THR A 210 -12.89 3.12 -9.02
N GLY A 211 -12.01 2.21 -8.59
CA GLY A 211 -11.47 2.23 -7.23
C GLY A 211 -10.65 3.49 -6.93
N LEU A 212 -9.82 3.94 -7.86
CA LEU A 212 -9.03 5.15 -7.69
C LEU A 212 -9.89 6.43 -7.73
N THR A 213 -10.98 6.45 -8.50
CA THR A 213 -11.98 7.52 -8.46
C THR A 213 -12.75 7.52 -7.14
N PHE A 214 -13.04 6.34 -6.57
CA PHE A 214 -13.59 6.24 -5.22
C PHE A 214 -12.65 6.89 -4.19
N TRP A 215 -11.36 6.54 -4.18
CA TRP A 215 -10.37 7.17 -3.29
C TRP A 215 -10.23 8.68 -3.52
N ALA A 216 -10.23 9.13 -4.77
CA ALA A 216 -10.17 10.56 -5.10
C ALA A 216 -11.39 11.34 -4.58
N ASN A 217 -12.51 10.66 -4.34
CA ASN A 217 -13.68 11.25 -3.70
C ASN A 217 -13.58 11.29 -2.17
N ILE A 218 -12.68 10.55 -1.52
CA ILE A 218 -12.57 10.54 -0.05
C ILE A 218 -11.22 11.02 0.47
N VAL A 219 -10.28 11.32 -0.42
CA VAL A 219 -8.96 11.86 -0.09
C VAL A 219 -8.79 13.24 -0.74
N THR A 220 -8.27 14.20 0.02
CA THR A 220 -7.92 15.55 -0.48
C THR A 220 -6.43 15.72 -0.73
N ASP A 221 -5.58 14.78 -0.33
CA ASP A 221 -4.13 14.86 -0.45
C ASP A 221 -3.58 14.08 -1.67
N PRO A 222 -2.91 14.74 -2.64
CA PRO A 222 -2.31 14.06 -3.79
C PRO A 222 -1.23 13.04 -3.41
N LYS A 223 -0.51 13.23 -2.30
CA LYS A 223 0.53 12.31 -1.86
C LYS A 223 -0.08 10.99 -1.39
N THR A 224 -1.10 11.04 -0.54
CA THR A 224 -1.90 9.89 -0.11
C THR A 224 -2.47 9.14 -1.32
N MET A 225 -3.04 9.85 -2.29
CA MET A 225 -3.54 9.23 -3.53
C MET A 225 -2.43 8.54 -4.33
N ARG A 226 -1.27 9.17 -4.48
CA ARG A 226 -0.12 8.59 -5.18
C ARG A 226 0.37 7.32 -4.49
N ASP A 227 0.42 7.35 -3.16
CA ASP A 227 0.87 6.22 -2.35
C ASP A 227 -0.13 5.06 -2.45
N LEU A 228 -1.43 5.28 -2.20
CA LEU A 228 -2.48 4.26 -2.34
C LEU A 228 -2.52 3.65 -3.75
N ALA A 229 -2.35 4.47 -4.78
CA ALA A 229 -2.34 3.99 -6.16
C ALA A 229 -1.02 3.31 -6.55
N GLY A 230 0.07 3.53 -5.82
CA GLY A 230 1.41 3.10 -6.23
C GLY A 230 1.83 3.75 -7.55
N TRP A 231 1.61 5.05 -7.72
CA TRP A 231 2.07 5.77 -8.91
C TRP A 231 3.49 6.33 -8.71
N GLN A 232 4.29 6.31 -9.77
CA GLN A 232 5.60 6.98 -9.77
C GLN A 232 5.45 8.49 -9.77
N ASP A 233 4.51 8.99 -10.57
CA ASP A 233 4.27 10.41 -10.76
C ASP A 233 3.06 10.90 -9.96
N ILE A 234 3.25 12.02 -9.25
CA ILE A 234 2.19 12.70 -8.51
C ILE A 234 1.18 13.38 -9.45
N GLU A 235 1.57 13.74 -10.67
CA GLU A 235 0.65 14.35 -11.65
C GLU A 235 -0.54 13.45 -11.97
N THR A 236 -0.34 12.13 -11.96
CA THR A 236 -1.43 11.16 -12.16
C THR A 236 -2.47 11.26 -11.04
N ALA A 237 -2.04 11.51 -9.79
CA ALA A 237 -2.96 11.73 -8.67
C ALA A 237 -3.73 13.04 -8.79
N VAL A 238 -3.07 14.10 -9.24
CA VAL A 238 -3.71 15.40 -9.48
C VAL A 238 -4.82 15.29 -10.52
N GLN A 239 -4.65 14.46 -11.57
CA GLN A 239 -5.70 14.25 -12.58
C GLN A 239 -6.98 13.67 -11.97
N TYR A 240 -6.88 12.65 -11.13
CA TYR A 240 -8.05 12.06 -10.45
C TYR A 240 -8.71 13.05 -9.48
N LEU A 241 -7.90 13.74 -8.67
CA LEU A 241 -8.41 14.73 -7.72
C LEU A 241 -9.10 15.92 -8.41
N ARG A 242 -8.59 16.35 -9.57
CA ARG A 242 -9.20 17.41 -10.38
C ARG A 242 -10.61 17.03 -10.83
N VAL A 243 -10.84 15.79 -11.23
CA VAL A 243 -12.17 15.30 -11.65
C VAL A 243 -13.15 15.31 -10.48
N SER A 244 -12.71 14.98 -9.25
CA SER A 244 -13.57 15.00 -8.07
C SER A 244 -14.04 16.41 -7.66
N GLY A 245 -13.24 17.45 -7.93
CA GLY A 245 -13.44 18.81 -7.43
C GLY A 245 -13.28 19.00 -5.92
N ARG A 246 -13.16 17.92 -5.13
CA ARG A 246 -13.18 17.96 -3.66
C ARG A 246 -11.99 18.65 -3.05
N LEU A 247 -10.81 18.47 -3.64
CA LEU A 247 -9.60 19.16 -3.21
C LEU A 247 -9.77 20.69 -3.27
N THR A 248 -10.34 21.20 -4.36
CA THR A 248 -10.60 22.63 -4.55
C THR A 248 -11.61 23.12 -3.53
N THR A 249 -12.75 22.43 -3.39
CA THR A 249 -13.78 22.77 -2.40
C THR A 249 -13.19 22.84 -1.00
N HIS A 250 -12.51 21.79 -0.55
CA HIS A 250 -11.96 21.72 0.80
C HIS A 250 -10.91 22.83 1.04
N LYS A 251 -10.01 23.09 0.07
CA LYS A 251 -9.02 24.17 0.18
C LYS A 251 -9.64 25.56 0.24
N VAL A 252 -10.64 25.85 -0.60
CA VAL A 252 -11.29 27.16 -0.63
C VAL A 252 -12.04 27.43 0.67
N TYR A 253 -12.80 26.46 1.20
CA TYR A 253 -13.49 26.64 2.48
C TYR A 253 -12.52 26.88 3.63
N ASN A 254 -11.41 26.13 3.69
CA ASN A 254 -10.34 26.36 4.68
C ASN A 254 -9.73 27.76 4.57
N LEU A 255 -9.35 28.20 3.36
CA LEU A 255 -8.77 29.53 3.14
C LEU A 255 -9.71 30.67 3.51
N MET A 256 -11.02 30.46 3.38
CA MET A 256 -12.05 31.43 3.75
C MET A 256 -12.44 31.38 5.24
N GLY A 257 -11.75 30.59 6.06
CA GLY A 257 -12.08 30.42 7.48
C GLY A 257 -13.41 29.73 7.74
N LYS A 258 -13.90 28.95 6.76
CA LYS A 258 -15.20 28.26 6.76
C LYS A 258 -15.02 26.75 6.71
N ALA A 259 -13.95 26.22 7.31
CA ALA A 259 -13.64 24.79 7.26
C ALA A 259 -14.83 23.91 7.70
N ASP A 260 -15.54 24.34 8.75
CA ASP A 260 -16.68 23.62 9.33
C ASP A 260 -17.94 23.64 8.43
N GLU A 261 -18.00 24.54 7.44
CA GLU A 261 -19.07 24.60 6.43
C GLU A 261 -18.73 23.77 5.18
N ALA A 262 -17.51 23.23 5.07
CA ALA A 262 -17.08 22.49 3.90
C ALA A 262 -17.94 21.23 3.72
N PRO A 263 -18.43 20.93 2.50
CA PRO A 263 -19.02 19.63 2.22
C PRO A 263 -18.09 18.51 2.69
N PRO A 264 -18.62 17.53 3.43
CA PRO A 264 -17.77 16.55 4.09
C PRO A 264 -17.07 15.67 3.05
N VAL A 265 -15.77 15.43 3.27
CA VAL A 265 -14.92 14.65 2.35
C VAL A 265 -15.31 13.18 2.36
N VAL A 266 -15.85 12.67 3.46
CA VAL A 266 -16.60 11.42 3.49
C VAL A 266 -18.08 11.80 3.56
N PRO A 267 -18.97 11.24 2.72
CA PRO A 267 -20.39 11.56 2.79
C PRO A 267 -20.94 11.33 4.20
N THR A 268 -21.91 12.13 4.64
CA THR A 268 -22.58 11.96 5.95
C THR A 268 -23.28 10.62 6.10
N GLU A 269 -23.73 10.05 4.98
CA GLU A 269 -24.36 8.72 4.94
C GLU A 269 -23.61 7.85 3.91
N PRO A 270 -22.41 7.35 4.29
CA PRO A 270 -21.56 6.59 3.37
C PRO A 270 -22.22 5.29 2.92
N GLU A 271 -23.11 4.69 3.71
CA GLU A 271 -23.89 3.50 3.38
C GLU A 271 -24.85 3.69 2.20
N TYR A 272 -25.35 4.90 1.96
CA TYR A 272 -26.16 5.19 0.77
C TYR A 272 -25.30 5.66 -0.41
N CYS A 273 -24.19 6.35 -0.13
CA CYS A 273 -23.29 6.85 -1.17
C CYS A 273 -22.36 5.77 -1.75
N PHE A 274 -22.01 4.76 -0.95
CA PHE A 274 -21.11 3.66 -1.29
C PHE A 274 -21.64 2.32 -0.72
N PRO A 275 -22.85 1.88 -1.13
CA PRO A 275 -23.55 0.76 -0.50
C PRO A 275 -22.77 -0.55 -0.50
N ILE A 276 -21.94 -0.79 -1.53
CA ILE A 276 -21.14 -2.03 -1.62
C ILE A 276 -20.02 -2.09 -0.58
N VAL A 277 -19.56 -1.00 0.03
CA VAL A 277 -18.45 -1.10 1.01
C VAL A 277 -18.78 -0.55 2.38
N SER A 278 -19.85 0.24 2.49
CA SER A 278 -20.23 0.91 3.73
C SER A 278 -21.53 0.38 4.35
N ASN A 279 -22.38 -0.34 3.59
CA ASN A 279 -23.53 -1.03 4.17
C ASN A 279 -23.17 -2.50 4.41
N PRO A 280 -23.08 -3.00 5.64
CA PRO A 280 -22.68 -4.39 5.92
C PRO A 280 -23.83 -5.41 5.75
N ALA A 281 -25.06 -4.96 5.46
CA ALA A 281 -26.16 -5.88 5.21
C ALA A 281 -25.84 -6.81 4.03
N PRO A 282 -25.98 -8.15 4.21
CA PRO A 282 -25.66 -9.09 3.16
C PRO A 282 -26.67 -8.99 2.00
N PHE A 283 -26.17 -9.12 0.78
CA PHE A 283 -26.99 -9.23 -0.41
C PHE A 283 -27.41 -10.68 -0.66
N ASN A 284 -28.52 -10.87 -1.38
CA ASN A 284 -28.93 -12.19 -1.85
C ASN A 284 -27.82 -12.82 -2.70
N ASN A 285 -27.49 -14.08 -2.42
CA ASN A 285 -26.42 -14.87 -3.05
C ASN A 285 -24.98 -14.40 -2.77
N GLU A 286 -24.76 -13.45 -1.85
CA GLU A 286 -23.41 -13.07 -1.44
C GLU A 286 -22.64 -14.29 -0.90
N PRO A 287 -21.43 -14.58 -1.41
CA PRO A 287 -20.71 -15.81 -1.07
C PRO A 287 -20.05 -15.75 0.31
N PHE A 288 -20.17 -14.65 1.04
CA PHE A 288 -19.63 -14.40 2.36
C PHE A 288 -20.59 -13.53 3.17
N THR A 289 -20.30 -13.34 4.45
CA THR A 289 -21.24 -12.74 5.40
C THR A 289 -20.58 -11.58 6.14
N PRO A 290 -20.77 -10.31 5.68
CA PRO A 290 -20.22 -9.13 6.34
C PRO A 290 -20.90 -8.83 7.69
N LEU A 291 -22.13 -9.30 7.88
CA LEU A 291 -22.93 -9.21 9.09
C LEU A 291 -23.69 -10.53 9.26
N THR A 292 -23.44 -11.24 10.35
CA THR A 292 -24.11 -12.52 10.63
C THR A 292 -25.60 -12.31 10.92
N PRO A 293 -26.44 -13.37 10.80
CA PRO A 293 -27.86 -13.28 11.16
C PRO A 293 -28.11 -12.83 12.61
N ASP A 294 -27.15 -13.11 13.51
CA ASP A 294 -27.20 -12.73 14.93
C ASP A 294 -26.71 -11.29 15.18
N GLY A 295 -26.36 -10.55 14.12
CA GLY A 295 -25.94 -9.16 14.19
C GLY A 295 -24.46 -8.95 14.51
N VAL A 296 -23.61 -9.96 14.31
CA VAL A 296 -22.16 -9.85 14.52
C VAL A 296 -21.49 -9.37 13.24
N TYR A 297 -20.75 -8.27 13.32
CA TYR A 297 -20.06 -7.65 12.19
C TYR A 297 -18.74 -8.36 11.91
N CYS A 298 -18.33 -8.39 10.64
CA CYS A 298 -17.00 -8.85 10.25
C CYS A 298 -16.00 -7.68 10.36
N ASP A 299 -15.74 -7.25 11.59
CA ASP A 299 -15.01 -6.02 11.93
C ASP A 299 -13.61 -6.31 12.50
N GLU A 300 -13.10 -5.44 13.38
CA GLU A 300 -11.80 -5.58 14.02
C GLU A 300 -11.66 -6.88 14.81
N ASP A 301 -12.67 -7.28 15.58
CA ASP A 301 -12.58 -8.44 16.46
C ASP A 301 -12.37 -9.72 15.64
N VAL A 302 -13.06 -9.84 14.50
CA VAL A 302 -12.89 -10.98 13.58
C VAL A 302 -11.49 -11.01 12.98
N ARG A 303 -10.93 -9.84 12.63
CA ARG A 303 -9.57 -9.79 12.10
C ARG A 303 -8.53 -10.13 13.16
N ILE A 304 -8.71 -9.67 14.40
CA ILE A 304 -7.83 -10.00 15.52
C ILE A 304 -7.90 -11.50 15.82
N ALA A 305 -9.08 -12.12 15.74
CA ALA A 305 -9.22 -13.57 15.85
C ALA A 305 -8.43 -14.30 14.76
N ARG A 306 -8.57 -13.90 13.49
CA ARG A 306 -7.80 -14.48 12.36
C ARG A 306 -6.28 -14.32 12.55
N TYR A 307 -5.84 -13.15 13.01
CA TYR A 307 -4.43 -12.93 13.38
C TYR A 307 -3.96 -13.90 14.46
N HIS A 308 -4.75 -14.12 15.53
CA HIS A 308 -4.41 -15.06 16.59
C HIS A 308 -4.40 -16.52 16.14
N GLU A 309 -5.24 -16.90 15.18
CA GLU A 309 -5.21 -18.22 14.56
C GLU A 309 -3.91 -18.46 13.77
N GLN A 310 -3.29 -17.40 13.26
CA GLN A 310 -2.12 -17.47 12.37
C GLN A 310 -0.78 -17.23 13.06
N ARG A 311 -0.73 -16.40 14.10
CA ARG A 311 0.54 -15.94 14.72
C ARG A 311 1.46 -17.06 15.22
N ASP A 312 0.91 -18.24 15.51
CA ASP A 312 1.66 -19.38 16.05
C ASP A 312 2.06 -20.37 14.95
N ASN A 313 1.68 -20.12 13.68
CA ASN A 313 2.06 -20.92 12.52
C ASN A 313 3.22 -20.27 11.78
N THR A 314 4.08 -21.09 11.18
CA THR A 314 5.08 -20.63 10.22
C THR A 314 4.42 -20.26 8.90
N ILE A 315 4.92 -19.20 8.25
CA ILE A 315 4.46 -18.79 6.92
C ILE A 315 5.50 -19.19 5.85
N PRO A 316 5.08 -19.76 4.71
CA PRO A 316 6.00 -20.15 3.64
C PRO A 316 6.53 -18.94 2.88
N LEU A 317 7.84 -18.91 2.60
CA LEU A 317 8.46 -17.79 1.87
C LEU A 317 8.39 -17.94 0.36
N LEU A 318 8.15 -19.15 -0.14
CA LEU A 318 7.88 -19.39 -1.55
C LEU A 318 6.37 -19.29 -1.81
N HIS A 319 5.99 -18.70 -2.95
CA HIS A 319 4.58 -18.64 -3.32
C HIS A 319 4.05 -20.07 -3.56
N PRO A 320 2.86 -20.42 -3.05
CA PRO A 320 2.28 -21.78 -3.17
C PRO A 320 1.93 -22.21 -4.62
N ARG A 321 2.23 -21.38 -5.62
CA ARG A 321 1.79 -21.61 -6.99
C ARG A 321 2.76 -22.51 -7.75
N ALA A 322 2.23 -23.54 -8.39
CA ALA A 322 3.00 -24.37 -9.32
C ALA A 322 3.50 -23.58 -10.54
N GLY A 323 4.70 -23.94 -11.02
CA GLY A 323 5.26 -23.38 -12.26
C GLY A 323 4.36 -23.62 -13.46
N ASN A 324 4.11 -22.57 -14.26
CA ASN A 324 3.37 -22.67 -15.51
C ASN A 324 4.25 -22.15 -16.65
N VAL A 325 5.25 -22.97 -16.99
CA VAL A 325 6.24 -22.66 -18.02
C VAL A 325 5.55 -22.69 -19.39
N PRO A 326 5.64 -21.63 -20.21
CA PRO A 326 4.95 -21.55 -21.48
C PRO A 326 5.72 -22.28 -22.61
N HIS A 327 6.01 -23.58 -22.42
CA HIS A 327 6.61 -24.41 -23.46
C HIS A 327 5.79 -24.35 -24.76
N GLY A 328 6.47 -24.31 -25.91
CA GLY A 328 5.85 -24.14 -27.22
C GLY A 328 5.50 -22.69 -27.59
N ARG A 329 5.82 -21.71 -26.75
CA ARG A 329 5.83 -20.30 -27.17
C ARG A 329 7.03 -20.07 -28.10
N THR A 330 6.79 -19.46 -29.25
CA THR A 330 7.83 -19.16 -30.23
C THR A 330 8.98 -18.33 -29.62
N GLY A 331 10.22 -18.78 -29.85
CA GLY A 331 11.45 -18.20 -29.28
C GLY A 331 11.71 -18.52 -27.80
N PHE A 332 10.80 -19.23 -27.11
CA PHE A 332 10.97 -19.62 -25.71
C PHE A 332 11.72 -20.96 -25.62
N PRO A 333 12.58 -21.18 -24.61
CA PRO A 333 13.30 -22.45 -24.45
C PRO A 333 12.39 -23.68 -24.38
N ASP A 334 12.88 -24.79 -24.96
CA ASP A 334 12.18 -26.06 -24.98
C ASP A 334 12.20 -26.76 -23.60
N GLU A 335 11.35 -27.77 -23.42
CA GLU A 335 11.15 -28.47 -22.14
C GLU A 335 12.40 -29.21 -21.64
N ASP A 336 13.28 -29.64 -22.54
CA ASP A 336 14.56 -30.27 -22.20
C ASP A 336 15.65 -29.25 -21.83
N GLN A 337 15.43 -27.97 -22.13
CA GLN A 337 16.40 -26.90 -21.86
C GLN A 337 16.12 -26.18 -20.55
N LEU A 338 14.86 -26.13 -20.11
CA LEU A 338 14.42 -25.30 -19.00
C LEU A 338 13.30 -25.95 -18.20
N SER A 339 13.49 -26.07 -16.89
CA SER A 339 12.49 -26.58 -15.96
C SER A 339 12.32 -25.63 -14.78
N TYR A 340 11.09 -25.43 -14.30
CA TYR A 340 10.84 -24.58 -13.15
C TYR A 340 11.24 -25.27 -11.83
N ASP A 341 12.06 -24.61 -11.04
CA ASP A 341 12.48 -25.01 -9.69
C ASP A 341 12.22 -23.86 -8.72
N PRO A 342 11.17 -23.93 -7.88
CA PRO A 342 10.84 -22.84 -6.97
C PRO A 342 11.93 -22.59 -5.93
N SER A 343 12.81 -23.56 -5.66
CA SER A 343 13.91 -23.40 -4.68
C SER A 343 15.02 -22.46 -5.17
N GLN A 344 15.07 -22.15 -6.46
CA GLN A 344 16.04 -21.21 -7.03
C GLN A 344 15.64 -19.75 -6.86
N HIS A 345 14.37 -19.47 -6.50
CA HIS A 345 13.94 -18.12 -6.23
C HIS A 345 14.72 -17.48 -5.07
N ASP A 346 15.00 -16.18 -5.23
CA ASP A 346 15.25 -15.30 -4.10
C ASP A 346 14.05 -15.33 -3.14
N LEU A 347 14.29 -15.03 -1.88
CA LEU A 347 13.21 -14.92 -0.89
C LEU A 347 12.53 -13.54 -0.99
N PRO A 348 11.31 -13.36 -0.46
CA PRO A 348 10.65 -12.06 -0.34
C PRO A 348 11.61 -10.98 0.19
N GLY A 349 11.56 -9.79 -0.39
CA GLY A 349 12.50 -8.70 -0.09
C GLY A 349 13.98 -8.96 -0.41
N HIS A 350 14.30 -10.01 -1.19
CA HIS A 350 15.66 -10.50 -1.42
C HIS A 350 16.40 -10.88 -0.13
N LEU A 351 15.68 -11.46 0.83
CA LEU A 351 16.27 -11.96 2.08
C LEU A 351 17.27 -13.09 1.82
N SER A 352 18.35 -13.09 2.60
CA SER A 352 19.30 -14.21 2.61
C SER A 352 18.65 -15.44 3.23
N ARG A 353 18.85 -16.61 2.60
CA ARG A 353 18.44 -17.92 3.15
C ARG A 353 19.11 -18.25 4.49
N ASP A 354 20.27 -17.63 4.75
CA ASP A 354 21.01 -17.79 6.01
C ASP A 354 20.60 -16.76 7.09
N SER A 355 19.57 -15.94 6.84
CA SER A 355 19.04 -15.02 7.84
C SER A 355 18.45 -15.79 9.02
N ASP A 356 18.66 -15.27 10.22
CA ASP A 356 18.01 -15.68 11.47
C ASP A 356 16.47 -15.64 11.43
N ARG A 357 15.89 -14.92 10.46
CA ARG A 357 14.45 -14.83 10.22
C ARG A 357 13.90 -15.94 9.32
N VAL A 358 14.79 -16.76 8.76
CA VAL A 358 14.45 -17.84 7.83
C VAL A 358 14.78 -19.17 8.50
N SER A 359 13.83 -20.09 8.46
CA SER A 359 13.98 -21.47 8.89
C SER A 359 13.56 -22.42 7.77
N VAL A 360 13.84 -23.71 7.90
CA VAL A 360 13.47 -24.71 6.90
C VAL A 360 12.56 -25.75 7.53
N GLU A 361 11.37 -25.89 6.97
CA GLU A 361 10.38 -26.90 7.34
C GLU A 361 9.99 -27.68 6.09
N ASP A 362 10.07 -29.01 6.15
CA ASP A 362 9.81 -29.91 5.00
C ASP A 362 10.57 -29.53 3.72
N GLY A 363 11.78 -28.99 3.87
CA GLY A 363 12.63 -28.55 2.76
C GLY A 363 12.22 -27.22 2.13
N GLN A 364 11.22 -26.54 2.68
CA GLN A 364 10.76 -25.22 2.25
C GLN A 364 11.25 -24.12 3.19
N PRO A 365 11.66 -22.95 2.69
CA PRO A 365 12.00 -21.82 3.54
C PRO A 365 10.72 -21.21 4.12
N VAL A 366 10.69 -21.06 5.44
CA VAL A 366 9.57 -20.51 6.20
C VAL A 366 10.05 -19.46 7.21
N THR A 367 9.13 -18.67 7.74
CA THR A 367 9.42 -17.73 8.84
C THR A 367 8.34 -17.80 9.92
N VAL A 368 8.68 -17.36 11.12
CA VAL A 368 7.75 -17.15 12.25
C VAL A 368 7.10 -15.76 12.24
N ALA A 369 7.45 -14.90 11.28
CA ALA A 369 6.77 -13.63 11.09
C ALA A 369 5.29 -13.87 10.72
N THR A 370 4.41 -12.95 11.10
CA THR A 370 2.98 -13.08 10.81
C THR A 370 2.68 -12.68 9.35
N THR A 371 3.51 -11.81 8.77
CA THR A 371 3.37 -11.35 7.38
C THR A 371 4.71 -11.28 6.66
N LEU A 372 4.69 -11.31 5.33
CA LEU A 372 5.89 -11.04 4.53
C LEU A 372 6.42 -9.61 4.71
N ALA A 373 5.57 -8.66 5.11
CA ALA A 373 5.99 -7.28 5.31
C ALA A 373 6.84 -7.08 6.57
N GLU A 374 6.54 -7.82 7.64
CA GLU A 374 7.37 -7.84 8.85
C GLU A 374 8.79 -8.29 8.50
N LEU A 375 8.91 -9.24 7.57
CA LEU A 375 10.18 -9.72 7.04
C LEU A 375 10.99 -8.66 6.26
N GLU A 376 10.32 -7.88 5.41
CA GLU A 376 10.99 -6.87 4.57
C GLU A 376 11.38 -5.59 5.34
N ASP A 377 10.64 -5.22 6.40
CA ASP A 377 10.84 -3.97 7.14
C ASP A 377 11.33 -4.20 8.58
N VAL A 378 12.65 -4.29 8.75
CA VAL A 378 13.32 -4.55 10.05
C VAL A 378 13.07 -3.44 11.09
N HIS A 379 12.65 -2.25 10.67
CA HIS A 379 12.34 -1.14 11.57
C HIS A 379 10.87 -1.10 12.00
N ARG A 380 10.03 -1.92 11.38
CA ARG A 380 8.62 -2.12 11.70
C ARG A 380 8.46 -3.26 12.70
N ILE A 381 9.29 -3.25 13.76
CA ILE A 381 9.07 -4.07 14.96
C ILE A 381 7.72 -3.66 15.56
N ASP A 382 6.91 -4.64 15.95
CA ASP A 382 5.60 -4.43 16.56
C ASP A 382 5.71 -3.39 17.69
N PRO A 383 4.96 -2.26 17.62
CA PRO A 383 4.89 -1.31 18.71
C PRO A 383 4.46 -1.93 20.05
N SER A 384 3.74 -3.06 20.07
CA SER A 384 3.44 -3.82 21.30
C SER A 384 4.53 -4.81 21.73
N GLU A 385 5.51 -5.11 20.89
CA GLU A 385 6.75 -5.80 21.30
C GLU A 385 7.80 -4.81 21.83
N ARG A 386 7.57 -3.50 21.67
CA ARG A 386 8.33 -2.51 22.45
C ARG A 386 7.88 -2.66 23.90
N ALA A 387 8.83 -2.96 24.77
CA ALA A 387 8.66 -2.81 26.21
C ALA A 387 7.96 -1.47 26.52
N ASP A 388 7.09 -1.46 27.54
CA ASP A 388 6.28 -0.31 27.92
C ASP A 388 7.07 1.00 27.77
N PRO A 389 6.64 1.94 26.90
CA PRO A 389 7.33 3.20 26.67
C PRO A 389 7.64 3.97 27.96
N GLY A 390 6.90 3.71 29.04
CA GLY A 390 7.12 4.26 30.37
C GLY A 390 8.47 3.89 30.99
N GLU A 391 8.94 2.65 30.85
CA GLU A 391 10.20 2.20 31.47
C GLU A 391 11.42 2.61 30.66
N TYR A 392 11.39 2.46 29.32
CA TYR A 392 12.54 2.79 28.46
C TYR A 392 12.81 4.31 28.39
N ARG A 393 11.76 5.15 28.40
CA ARG A 393 11.95 6.61 28.48
C ARG A 393 12.46 7.06 29.85
N ALA A 394 12.04 6.42 30.93
CA ALA A 394 12.52 6.77 32.27
C ALA A 394 14.01 6.45 32.47
N MET A 395 14.48 5.32 31.94
CA MET A 395 15.89 4.93 32.07
C MET A 395 16.83 5.81 31.23
N ASN A 396 16.48 6.14 29.98
CA ASN A 396 17.33 6.96 29.11
C ASN A 396 17.29 8.47 29.44
N VAL A 397 16.16 9.00 29.93
CA VAL A 397 16.09 10.40 30.38
C VAL A 397 16.88 10.59 31.67
N ASN A 398 16.83 9.63 32.60
CA ASN A 398 17.66 9.70 33.81
C ASN A 398 19.15 9.51 33.49
N SER A 399 19.53 8.56 32.63
CA SER A 399 20.96 8.38 32.30
C SER A 399 21.55 9.61 31.59
N GLN A 400 20.82 10.21 30.65
CA GLN A 400 21.28 11.43 29.96
C GLN A 400 21.25 12.68 30.85
N LEU A 401 20.35 12.78 31.84
CA LEU A 401 20.40 13.88 32.83
C LEU A 401 21.54 13.70 33.83
N PHE A 402 21.83 12.47 34.26
CA PHE A 402 22.97 12.20 35.15
C PHE A 402 24.30 12.51 34.45
N ASP A 403 24.47 12.12 33.19
CA ASP A 403 25.65 12.46 32.40
C ASP A 403 25.78 13.98 32.15
N TYR A 404 24.67 14.73 32.10
CA TYR A 404 24.69 16.19 31.94
C TYR A 404 25.01 16.96 33.23
N HIS A 405 24.85 16.31 34.39
CA HIS A 405 25.11 16.91 35.70
C HIS A 405 26.47 16.53 36.29
N ASP A 406 27.14 15.51 35.76
CA ASP A 406 28.46 15.04 36.21
C ASP A 406 29.64 15.60 35.41
N GLU A 407 29.40 16.37 34.34
CA GLU A 407 30.48 17.14 33.69
C GLU A 407 30.74 18.45 34.43
N ASP A 408 31.67 18.38 35.39
CA ASP A 408 32.47 19.49 35.88
C ASP A 408 32.90 20.41 34.71
N ARG A 409 32.28 21.59 34.62
CA ARG A 409 32.90 22.74 33.95
C ARG A 409 32.87 23.97 34.82
N ASP A 410 34.09 24.27 35.26
CA ASP A 410 34.57 25.51 35.83
C ASP A 410 33.84 26.76 35.35
N SER A 411 33.55 27.59 36.34
CA SER A 411 33.39 29.03 36.22
C SER A 411 34.53 29.63 35.39
N ASP A 412 34.24 30.19 34.21
CA ASP A 412 34.66 31.55 33.85
C ASP A 412 34.14 31.98 32.46
N MET A 413 33.70 33.24 32.43
CA MET A 413 33.69 34.13 31.26
C MET A 413 32.75 33.83 30.08
N ILE A 414 31.58 34.48 30.06
CA ILE A 414 31.15 35.27 28.89
C ILE A 414 30.61 36.63 29.39
N PRO A 415 31.23 37.76 29.01
CA PRO A 415 30.85 39.08 29.50
C PRO A 415 29.60 39.62 28.80
N ALA A 416 28.83 40.38 29.57
CA ALA A 416 27.70 41.18 29.13
C ALA A 416 28.07 42.11 27.95
N ALA A 417 27.28 42.02 26.87
CA ALA A 417 27.20 43.07 25.86
C ALA A 417 25.72 43.33 25.53
N THR A 418 25.19 44.37 26.19
CA THR A 418 24.14 45.29 25.71
C THR A 418 22.79 44.72 25.28
N LEU A 419 21.94 44.55 26.29
CA LEU A 419 20.49 44.76 26.21
C LEU A 419 20.21 46.25 25.94
N GLY A 420 19.61 46.55 24.79
CA GLY A 420 19.08 47.87 24.47
C GLY A 420 18.03 47.79 23.37
N GLY A 421 16.76 48.05 23.73
CA GLY A 421 15.69 48.26 22.77
C GLY A 421 14.41 47.49 23.10
N ALA A 422 13.37 48.23 23.49
CA ALA A 422 12.14 47.74 24.08
C ALA A 422 11.16 47.05 23.10
N ALA A 423 10.54 45.97 23.56
CA ALA A 423 9.11 45.72 23.36
C ALA A 423 8.59 44.90 24.56
N ALA A 424 8.06 45.60 25.55
CA ALA A 424 7.37 45.01 26.69
C ALA A 424 6.04 44.40 26.21
N LEU A 425 6.08 43.14 25.77
CA LEU A 425 4.91 42.27 25.83
C LEU A 425 4.90 41.65 27.22
N GLY A 426 3.89 42.01 28.01
CA GLY A 426 3.81 41.67 29.43
C GLY A 426 3.92 40.17 29.67
N VAL A 427 5.03 39.76 30.30
CA VAL A 427 5.33 38.38 30.73
C VAL A 427 4.15 37.74 31.49
N GLY A 428 3.34 38.54 32.18
CA GLY A 428 2.14 38.08 32.89
C GLY A 428 0.98 37.58 31.99
N GLN A 429 0.81 38.11 30.78
CA GLN A 429 -0.27 37.68 29.88
C GLN A 429 0.11 36.43 29.07
N LEU A 430 1.40 36.25 28.78
CA LEU A 430 1.91 35.02 28.15
C LEU A 430 1.86 33.84 29.14
N GLY A 431 2.25 34.09 30.40
CA GLY A 431 2.16 33.10 31.48
C GLY A 431 0.74 32.58 31.70
N ALA A 432 -0.25 33.49 31.79
CA ALA A 432 -1.66 33.09 32.01
C ALA A 432 -2.29 32.37 30.80
N ARG A 433 -1.77 32.56 29.59
CA ARG A 433 -2.23 31.83 28.41
C ARG A 433 -1.60 30.45 28.32
N LEU A 434 -0.31 30.35 28.62
CA LEU A 434 0.42 29.07 28.67
C LEU A 434 -0.09 28.19 29.80
N ASP A 435 -0.36 28.71 31.01
CA ASP A 435 -0.94 27.93 32.11
C ASP A 435 -2.29 27.30 31.74
N ARG A 436 -3.09 28.00 30.92
CA ARG A 436 -4.40 27.54 30.46
C ARG A 436 -4.30 26.49 29.36
N GLU A 437 -3.48 26.73 28.33
CA GLU A 437 -3.24 25.73 27.27
C GLU A 437 -2.56 24.48 27.85
N TRP A 438 -1.68 24.63 28.85
CA TRP A 438 -0.99 23.53 29.51
C TRP A 438 -1.89 22.73 30.45
N SER A 439 -2.80 23.40 31.16
CA SER A 439 -3.83 22.75 31.99
C SER A 439 -4.83 21.96 31.13
N GLU A 440 -5.25 22.51 30.00
CA GLU A 440 -6.19 21.84 29.08
C GLU A 440 -5.56 20.61 28.40
N TYR A 441 -4.28 20.64 28.06
CA TYR A 441 -3.61 19.54 27.37
C TYR A 441 -3.33 18.32 28.26
N TRP A 442 -3.14 18.52 29.58
CA TRP A 442 -2.75 17.46 30.51
C TRP A 442 -3.84 17.04 31.52
N LEU A 443 -4.87 17.85 31.75
CA LEU A 443 -6.02 17.48 32.61
C LEU A 443 -7.18 16.84 31.82
N ALA A 444 -7.05 16.65 30.50
CA ALA A 444 -8.06 16.00 29.67
C ALA A 444 -8.20 14.48 29.89
N GLY A 445 -7.46 13.91 30.85
CA GLY A 445 -7.72 12.59 31.43
C GLY A 445 -7.32 12.61 32.89
N ASN A 446 -7.93 11.77 33.74
CA ASN A 446 -7.78 11.73 35.20
C ASN A 446 -6.35 11.39 35.74
N GLY A 447 -5.28 11.89 35.13
CA GLY A 447 -3.91 11.79 35.59
C GLY A 447 -3.53 12.89 36.59
N ALA A 448 -2.67 12.57 37.55
CA ALA A 448 -2.25 13.49 38.61
C ALA A 448 -1.59 14.76 38.05
N SER A 449 -2.00 15.92 38.57
CA SER A 449 -1.42 17.23 38.23
C SER A 449 0.09 17.25 38.51
N PRO A 450 0.93 17.73 37.57
CA PRO A 450 2.38 17.79 37.77
C PRO A 450 2.74 18.77 38.90
N THR A 451 3.82 18.47 39.63
CA THR A 451 4.31 19.33 40.71
C THR A 451 4.74 20.71 40.17
N ALA A 452 4.62 21.75 40.99
CA ALA A 452 4.99 23.12 40.62
C ALA A 452 6.42 23.24 40.07
N GLU A 453 7.33 22.40 40.56
CA GLU A 453 8.71 22.31 40.10
C GLU A 453 8.81 21.81 38.64
N ARG A 454 8.04 20.79 38.26
CA ARG A 454 7.98 20.30 36.87
C ARG A 454 7.37 21.32 35.91
N ILE A 455 6.39 22.11 36.37
CA ILE A 455 5.80 23.20 35.59
C ILE A 455 6.84 24.29 35.34
N ALA A 456 7.62 24.66 36.37
CA ALA A 456 8.67 25.67 36.24
C ALA A 456 9.77 25.21 35.27
N THR A 457 10.25 23.97 35.38
CA THR A 457 11.28 23.41 34.49
C THR A 457 10.78 23.31 33.05
N GLY A 458 9.56 22.82 32.82
CA GLY A 458 8.96 22.73 31.48
C GLY A 458 8.80 24.10 30.81
N THR A 459 8.41 25.11 31.59
CA THR A 459 8.28 26.50 31.10
C THR A 459 9.62 27.10 30.68
N VAL A 460 10.69 26.87 31.46
CA VAL A 460 12.04 27.34 31.14
C VAL A 460 12.56 26.69 29.85
N VAL A 461 12.39 25.37 29.71
CA VAL A 461 12.84 24.61 28.53
C VAL A 461 12.09 25.05 27.28
N TYR A 462 10.77 25.22 27.35
CA TYR A 462 9.96 25.68 26.22
C TYR A 462 10.34 27.11 25.78
N THR A 463 10.60 28.00 26.76
CA THR A 463 11.02 29.37 26.48
C THR A 463 12.39 29.40 25.78
N LEU A 464 13.35 28.59 26.24
CA LEU A 464 14.70 28.53 25.69
C LEU A 464 14.76 27.84 24.31
N LEU A 465 14.00 26.77 24.10
CA LEU A 465 14.11 25.94 22.88
C LEU A 465 13.12 26.32 21.79
N VAL A 466 12.00 26.95 22.13
CA VAL A 466 10.94 27.25 21.16
C VAL A 466 10.81 28.76 20.98
N VAL A 467 10.60 29.51 22.07
CA VAL A 467 10.30 30.94 22.00
C VAL A 467 11.53 31.78 21.62
N LEU A 468 12.70 31.49 22.20
CA LEU A 468 13.94 32.22 21.92
C LEU A 468 14.42 32.04 20.47
N PRO A 469 14.43 30.83 19.89
CA PRO A 469 14.81 30.63 18.49
C PRO A 469 13.81 31.24 17.51
N LEU A 470 12.51 31.25 17.83
CA LEU A 470 11.48 31.89 17.01
C LEU A 470 11.60 33.42 17.02
N SER A 471 11.90 34.02 18.18
CA SER A 471 12.10 35.47 18.30
C SER A 471 13.41 35.95 17.64
N LEU A 472 14.48 35.15 17.67
CA LEU A 472 15.71 35.42 16.93
C LEU A 472 15.51 35.33 15.40
N ASN A 473 14.71 34.37 14.91
CA ASN A 473 14.38 34.24 13.48
C ASN A 473 13.46 35.36 12.97
N LEU A 474 12.51 35.82 13.78
CA LEU A 474 11.65 36.95 13.43
C LEU A 474 12.42 38.27 13.35
N SER A 475 13.47 38.43 14.15
CA SER A 475 14.34 39.61 14.13
C SER A 475 15.24 39.66 12.88
N LEU A 476 15.60 38.50 12.31
CA LEU A 476 16.36 38.38 11.06
C LEU A 476 15.49 38.56 9.80
N LEU A 477 14.17 38.39 9.91
CA LEU A 477 13.23 38.56 8.79
C LEU A 477 12.73 40.00 8.60
N PHE A 478 12.92 40.87 9.61
CA PHE A 478 12.43 42.25 9.61
C PHE A 478 13.47 43.29 10.06
N GLY A 479 14.77 42.93 10.01
CA GLY A 479 15.92 43.81 10.29
C GLY A 479 16.69 44.17 9.03
#